data_AF-A0A7V7MPB4-F1
#
_entry.id   AF-A0A7V7MPB4-F1
#
_cell.length_a   1.000
_cell.length_b   1.000
_cell.length_c   1.000
_cell.angle_alpha   90.00
_cell.angle_beta   90.00
_cell.angle_gamma   90.00
#
_symmetry.space_group_name_H-M   'P 1'
#
loop_
_entity.id
_entity.type
_entity.pdbx_description
1 polymer ?
#
loop_
_entity_poly.entity_id
_entity_poly.type
_entity_poly.pdbx_seq_one_letter_code
_entity_poly.pdbx_strand_id
1 'polypeptide(L)'
;MKQSFVSLLFALAFLLLAASLPAQSEAAGQDKKVEVATLGMTTRAPSKQEIERHELPVLTRVQGQVIAKLDEGGVTALAGLRVGDVVFKVEKSGVLSQDDLSDFLRVRKPGQSVRIELVRAADSAHESVELKLGKKLVKAPDRPQLRWQYAGLSDLATALSVAEEKGQLVMVGLSGAET
;
A
#
# COMPACT_ATOMS: atom_id res chain seq x y z
N MET A 1 70.61 20.66 28.45
CA MET A 1 71.28 21.91 28.03
C MET A 1 70.73 22.33 26.68
N LYS A 2 70.48 23.66 26.52
CA LYS A 2 69.84 24.41 25.41
C LYS A 2 68.30 24.42 25.46
N GLN A 3 67.60 25.38 26.11
CA GLN A 3 67.41 26.84 25.84
C GLN A 3 66.82 27.12 24.44
N SER A 4 65.77 27.93 24.18
CA SER A 4 64.92 28.81 25.00
C SER A 4 63.64 29.21 24.21
N PHE A 5 62.56 29.47 24.95
CA PHE A 5 61.49 30.48 24.76
C PHE A 5 61.50 31.39 23.52
N VAL A 6 60.35 31.54 22.82
CA VAL A 6 59.81 32.83 22.31
C VAL A 6 58.26 32.74 22.08
N SER A 7 57.50 33.64 22.74
CA SER A 7 56.14 34.23 22.46
C SER A 7 54.96 33.32 22.09
N LEU A 8 53.80 33.24 22.77
CA LEU A 8 52.94 34.16 23.54
C LEU A 8 52.52 35.47 22.83
N LEU A 9 51.19 35.67 22.78
CA LEU A 9 50.40 36.80 22.27
C LEU A 9 50.20 36.93 20.74
N PHE A 10 49.11 36.31 20.26
CA PHE A 10 48.17 37.01 19.36
C PHE A 10 46.75 36.60 19.79
N ALA A 11 46.26 37.25 20.84
CA ALA A 11 44.84 37.27 21.12
C ALA A 11 44.17 38.22 20.12
N LEU A 12 43.01 37.80 19.62
CA LEU A 12 41.92 38.66 19.17
C LEU A 12 42.04 39.33 17.78
N ALA A 13 41.56 38.64 16.74
CA ALA A 13 40.76 39.23 15.65
C ALA A 13 40.19 38.10 14.77
N PHE A 14 38.93 38.25 14.33
CA PHE A 14 38.11 37.35 13.46
C PHE A 14 37.61 36.08 14.17
N LEU A 15 36.42 35.98 14.79
CA LEU A 15 35.08 36.51 14.45
C LEU A 15 34.80 36.68 12.96
N LEU A 16 34.82 35.58 12.21
CA LEU A 16 34.11 35.45 10.94
C LEU A 16 33.70 33.99 10.70
N LEU A 17 32.49 33.69 11.18
CA LEU A 17 31.43 33.02 10.45
C LEU A 17 31.88 32.16 9.26
N ALA A 18 32.18 30.89 9.51
CA ALA A 18 32.08 29.85 8.51
C ALA A 18 31.61 28.57 9.20
N ALA A 19 30.30 28.51 9.44
CA ALA A 19 29.58 27.28 9.64
C ALA A 19 29.82 26.36 8.44
N SER A 20 30.85 25.53 8.52
CA SER A 20 31.00 24.35 7.69
C SER A 20 30.29 23.21 8.39
N LEU A 21 28.96 23.19 8.24
CA LEU A 21 28.14 22.01 8.47
C LEU A 21 28.73 20.88 7.61
N PRO A 22 29.31 19.80 8.18
CA PRO A 22 29.53 18.62 7.37
C PRO A 22 28.15 18.06 7.06
N ALA A 23 27.89 17.95 5.75
CA ALA A 23 26.94 17.06 5.13
C ALA A 23 25.59 16.92 5.85
N GLN A 24 24.61 17.64 5.32
CA GLN A 24 23.24 17.16 5.34
C GLN A 24 23.25 15.68 4.98
N SER A 25 23.05 14.84 5.99
CA SER A 25 22.60 13.47 5.79
C SER A 25 21.20 13.60 5.21
N GLU A 26 21.13 13.77 3.89
CA GLU A 26 20.02 13.29 3.08
C GLU A 26 19.74 11.88 3.58
N ALA A 27 18.74 11.77 4.46
CA ALA A 27 18.11 10.52 4.77
C ALA A 27 17.51 10.06 3.45
N ALA A 28 18.33 9.37 2.65
CA ALA A 28 17.91 8.54 1.55
C ALA A 28 16.85 7.60 2.14
N GLY A 29 15.59 8.00 2.01
CA GLY A 29 14.45 7.15 2.23
C GLY A 29 14.68 5.95 1.36
N GLN A 30 15.10 4.85 1.99
CA GLN A 30 15.43 3.63 1.28
C GLN A 30 14.20 3.27 0.43
N ASP A 31 14.38 3.24 -0.89
CA ASP A 31 13.45 2.68 -1.87
C ASP A 31 13.28 1.18 -1.57
N LYS A 32 12.64 0.85 -0.43
CA LYS A 32 12.31 -0.52 -0.08
C LYS A 32 11.17 -0.93 -0.98
N LYS A 33 11.50 -1.62 -2.07
CA LYS A 33 10.54 -2.35 -2.90
C LYS A 33 9.92 -3.44 -2.03
N VAL A 34 8.59 -3.39 -1.86
CA VAL A 34 7.85 -4.39 -1.08
C VAL A 34 7.24 -5.40 -2.06
N GLU A 35 7.42 -6.68 -1.77
CA GLU A 35 6.70 -7.75 -2.47
C GLU A 35 5.24 -7.76 -2.01
N VAL A 36 4.32 -7.42 -2.92
CA VAL A 36 2.89 -7.54 -2.69
C VAL A 36 2.29 -8.63 -3.56
N ALA A 37 1.22 -9.25 -3.08
CA ALA A 37 0.46 -10.20 -3.88
C ALA A 37 -0.30 -9.46 -4.99
N THR A 38 -0.36 -10.04 -6.19
CA THR A 38 -1.15 -9.50 -7.30
C THR A 38 -1.91 -10.60 -8.03
N LEU A 39 -3.04 -10.24 -8.62
CA LEU A 39 -3.76 -11.06 -9.59
C LEU A 39 -3.30 -10.77 -11.02
N GLY A 40 -2.70 -9.61 -11.29
CA GLY A 40 -2.33 -9.22 -12.66
C GLY A 40 -3.55 -9.01 -13.56
N MET A 41 -4.60 -8.38 -13.02
CA MET A 41 -5.78 -7.98 -13.78
C MET A 41 -6.25 -6.60 -13.34
N THR A 42 -6.92 -5.89 -14.26
CA THR A 42 -7.68 -4.68 -13.96
C THR A 42 -9.15 -4.98 -14.15
N THR A 43 -9.97 -4.58 -13.19
CA THR A 43 -11.41 -4.82 -13.22
C THR A 43 -12.20 -3.52 -13.33
N ARG A 44 -13.47 -3.63 -13.72
CA ARG A 44 -14.45 -2.54 -13.71
C ARG A 44 -15.80 -3.02 -13.21
N ALA A 45 -16.66 -2.07 -12.86
CA ALA A 45 -18.06 -2.38 -12.58
C ALA A 45 -18.78 -2.94 -13.84
N PRO A 46 -19.67 -3.93 -13.68
CA PRO A 46 -20.52 -4.44 -14.75
C PRO A 46 -21.60 -3.42 -15.13
N SER A 47 -21.94 -3.37 -16.42
CA SER A 47 -23.02 -2.56 -16.97
C SER A 47 -24.39 -3.21 -16.73
N LYS A 48 -25.49 -2.44 -16.85
CA LYS A 48 -26.86 -2.95 -16.69
C LYS A 48 -27.15 -4.18 -17.56
N GLN A 49 -26.69 -4.15 -18.82
CA GLN A 49 -26.89 -5.25 -19.76
C GLN A 49 -26.10 -6.51 -19.36
N GLU A 50 -24.90 -6.36 -18.80
CA GLU A 50 -24.09 -7.48 -18.30
C GLU A 50 -24.72 -8.10 -17.04
N ILE A 51 -25.29 -7.27 -16.16
CA ILE A 51 -25.98 -7.74 -14.96
C ILE A 51 -27.18 -8.61 -15.32
N GLU A 52 -28.01 -8.15 -16.26
CA GLU A 52 -29.18 -8.87 -16.74
C GLU A 52 -28.80 -10.15 -17.49
N ARG A 53 -27.79 -10.07 -18.37
CA ARG A 53 -27.33 -11.22 -19.17
C ARG A 53 -26.73 -12.34 -18.33
N HIS A 54 -26.02 -11.99 -17.26
CA HIS A 54 -25.29 -12.93 -16.43
C HIS A 54 -26.01 -13.24 -15.12
N GLU A 55 -27.25 -12.78 -14.96
CA GLU A 55 -28.09 -12.98 -13.77
C GLU A 55 -27.33 -12.72 -12.46
N LEU A 56 -26.48 -11.69 -12.47
CA LEU A 56 -25.59 -11.43 -11.35
C LEU A 56 -26.41 -11.11 -10.09
N PRO A 57 -26.06 -11.68 -8.92
CA PRO A 57 -26.82 -11.44 -7.70
C PRO A 57 -26.77 -9.95 -7.32
N VAL A 58 -27.93 -9.29 -7.41
CA VAL A 58 -28.13 -7.92 -6.96
C VAL A 58 -28.71 -7.97 -5.56
N LEU A 59 -27.85 -7.82 -4.54
CA LEU A 59 -28.28 -7.67 -3.15
C LEU A 59 -28.51 -6.18 -2.86
N THR A 60 -27.57 -5.52 -2.17
CA THR A 60 -27.59 -4.06 -1.93
C THR A 60 -26.86 -3.28 -3.04
N ARG A 61 -25.89 -3.94 -3.69
CA ARG A 61 -25.14 -3.48 -4.85
C ARG A 61 -24.93 -4.67 -5.76
N VAL A 62 -24.65 -4.39 -7.03
CA VAL A 62 -24.31 -5.41 -8.02
C VAL A 62 -23.04 -6.12 -7.55
N GLN A 63 -23.14 -7.44 -7.34
CA GLN A 63 -21.96 -8.27 -7.11
C GLN A 63 -21.28 -8.56 -8.44
N GLY A 64 -19.95 -8.51 -8.44
CA GLY A 64 -19.19 -8.75 -9.65
C GLY A 64 -18.30 -7.59 -10.04
N GLN A 65 -17.11 -7.95 -10.53
CA GLN A 65 -16.18 -7.07 -11.20
C GLN A 65 -15.79 -7.72 -12.52
N VAL A 66 -16.00 -7.00 -13.62
CA VAL A 66 -15.67 -7.46 -14.97
C VAL A 66 -14.17 -7.30 -15.19
N ILE A 67 -13.52 -8.35 -15.69
CA ILE A 67 -12.11 -8.28 -16.10
C ILE A 67 -12.03 -7.41 -17.35
N ALA A 68 -11.47 -6.21 -17.20
CA ALA A 68 -11.29 -5.27 -18.31
C ALA A 68 -9.99 -5.51 -19.07
N LYS A 69 -8.93 -5.91 -18.33
CA LYS A 69 -7.61 -6.18 -18.89
C LYS A 69 -6.89 -7.23 -18.06
N LEU A 70 -6.09 -8.06 -18.73
CA LEU A 70 -5.17 -9.02 -18.12
C LEU A 70 -3.73 -8.59 -18.41
N ASP A 71 -2.87 -8.74 -17.41
CA ASP A 71 -1.42 -8.61 -17.58
C ASP A 71 -0.89 -9.86 -18.30
N GLU A 72 -0.10 -9.67 -19.36
CA GLU A 72 0.54 -10.78 -20.08
C GLU A 72 1.48 -11.56 -19.14
N GLY A 73 1.30 -12.88 -19.08
CA GLY A 73 2.02 -13.74 -18.13
C GLY A 73 1.57 -13.60 -16.66
N GLY A 74 0.53 -12.82 -16.38
CA GLY A 74 -0.07 -12.70 -15.06
C GLY A 74 -0.74 -13.99 -14.61
N VAL A 75 -0.82 -14.21 -13.30
CA VAL A 75 -1.39 -15.45 -12.72
C VAL A 75 -2.85 -15.68 -13.12
N THR A 76 -3.59 -14.61 -13.39
CA THR A 76 -4.97 -14.68 -13.86
C THR A 76 -5.05 -15.17 -15.31
N ALA A 77 -4.18 -14.68 -16.19
CA ALA A 77 -4.10 -15.17 -17.57
C ALA A 77 -3.62 -16.63 -17.62
N LEU A 78 -2.64 -16.98 -16.79
CA LEU A 78 -2.13 -18.36 -16.67
C LEU A 78 -3.19 -19.32 -16.08
N ALA A 79 -4.11 -18.82 -15.27
CA ALA A 79 -5.23 -19.58 -14.73
C ALA A 79 -6.40 -19.74 -15.72
N GLY A 80 -6.29 -19.21 -16.94
CA GLY A 80 -7.31 -19.38 -17.99
C GLY A 80 -8.51 -18.44 -17.87
N LEU A 81 -8.42 -17.39 -17.05
CA LEU A 81 -9.43 -16.33 -17.04
C LEU A 81 -9.24 -15.42 -18.27
N ARG A 82 -10.33 -14.83 -18.73
CA ARG A 82 -10.38 -14.03 -19.97
C ARG A 82 -10.96 -12.65 -19.71
N VAL A 83 -10.64 -11.72 -20.60
CA VAL A 83 -11.29 -10.39 -20.62
C VAL A 83 -12.79 -10.58 -20.86
N GLY A 84 -13.59 -9.89 -20.05
CA GLY A 84 -15.05 -10.02 -20.03
C GLY A 84 -15.58 -10.94 -18.94
N ASP A 85 -14.80 -11.86 -18.39
CA ASP A 85 -15.25 -12.70 -17.28
C ASP A 85 -15.61 -11.83 -16.06
N VAL A 86 -16.66 -12.22 -15.34
CA VAL A 86 -17.16 -11.47 -14.18
C VAL A 86 -16.80 -12.21 -12.90
N VAL A 87 -15.91 -11.64 -12.10
CA VAL A 87 -15.51 -12.20 -10.80
C VAL A 87 -16.44 -11.65 -9.73
N PHE A 88 -17.26 -12.51 -9.11
CA PHE A 88 -18.21 -12.10 -8.08
C PHE A 88 -17.82 -12.53 -6.68
N LYS A 89 -16.89 -13.49 -6.53
CA LYS A 89 -16.44 -13.95 -5.22
C LYS A 89 -15.03 -14.48 -5.24
N VAL A 90 -14.30 -14.22 -4.15
CA VAL A 90 -12.94 -14.72 -3.92
C VAL A 90 -12.93 -15.37 -2.54
N GLU A 91 -12.63 -16.67 -2.49
CA GLU A 91 -12.74 -17.50 -1.29
C GLU A 91 -14.15 -17.44 -0.66
N LYS A 92 -14.27 -16.76 0.48
CA LYS A 92 -15.52 -16.56 1.22
C LYS A 92 -16.02 -15.12 1.11
N SER A 93 -15.29 -14.25 0.43
CA SER A 93 -15.56 -12.81 0.32
C SER A 93 -16.23 -12.48 -1.00
N GLY A 94 -17.41 -11.88 -0.95
CA GLY A 94 -18.06 -11.31 -2.14
C GLY A 94 -17.28 -10.10 -2.66
N VAL A 95 -17.20 -9.96 -3.98
CA VAL A 95 -16.48 -8.86 -4.63
C VAL A 95 -17.49 -7.86 -5.19
N LEU A 96 -17.49 -6.63 -4.66
CA LEU A 96 -18.37 -5.55 -5.09
C LEU A 96 -17.61 -4.47 -5.86
N SER A 97 -16.32 -4.33 -5.62
CA SER A 97 -15.46 -3.26 -6.12
C SER A 97 -14.02 -3.72 -6.35
N GLN A 98 -13.25 -2.91 -7.08
CA GLN A 98 -11.82 -3.12 -7.26
C GLN A 98 -11.04 -2.96 -5.94
N ASP A 99 -11.53 -2.13 -5.01
CA ASP A 99 -10.91 -1.94 -3.70
C ASP A 99 -11.01 -3.21 -2.85
N ASP A 100 -12.13 -3.95 -2.93
CA ASP A 100 -12.29 -5.23 -2.22
C ASP A 100 -11.22 -6.25 -2.63
N LEU A 101 -10.92 -6.33 -3.94
CA LEU A 101 -9.84 -7.18 -4.46
C LEU A 101 -8.47 -6.72 -3.95
N SER A 102 -8.25 -5.41 -3.93
CA SER A 102 -7.00 -4.82 -3.45
C SER A 102 -6.78 -5.09 -1.96
N ASP A 103 -7.82 -4.94 -1.14
CA ASP A 103 -7.79 -5.19 0.30
C ASP A 103 -7.65 -6.68 0.61
N PHE A 104 -8.33 -7.54 -0.15
CA PHE A 104 -8.14 -8.98 -0.06
C PHE A 104 -6.68 -9.39 -0.32
N LEU A 105 -6.04 -8.80 -1.33
CA LEU A 105 -4.65 -9.10 -1.67
C LEU A 105 -3.65 -8.54 -0.65
N ARG A 106 -3.94 -7.41 -0.01
CA ARG A 106 -3.04 -6.77 0.98
C ARG A 106 -2.72 -7.66 2.19
N VAL A 107 -3.67 -8.49 2.61
CA VAL A 107 -3.53 -9.37 3.78
C VAL A 107 -3.06 -10.79 3.41
N ARG A 108 -2.65 -11.00 2.16
CA ARG A 108 -2.25 -12.31 1.61
C ARG A 108 -0.81 -12.28 1.13
N LYS A 109 -0.17 -13.45 1.18
CA LYS A 109 1.23 -13.61 0.75
C LYS A 109 1.27 -14.03 -0.71
N PRO A 110 2.25 -13.56 -1.50
CA PRO A 110 2.47 -14.11 -2.83
C PRO A 110 2.73 -15.62 -2.78
N GLY A 111 2.28 -16.34 -3.80
CA GLY A 111 2.36 -17.80 -3.90
C GLY A 111 1.25 -18.57 -3.18
N GLN A 112 0.40 -17.90 -2.41
CA GLN A 112 -0.78 -18.52 -1.79
C GLN A 112 -1.81 -18.90 -2.86
N SER A 113 -2.38 -20.10 -2.75
CA SER A 113 -3.54 -20.50 -3.57
C SER A 113 -4.79 -19.78 -3.11
N VAL A 114 -5.57 -19.30 -4.07
CA VAL A 114 -6.85 -18.60 -3.88
C VAL A 114 -7.85 -19.14 -4.88
N ARG A 115 -9.05 -19.46 -4.39
CA ARG A 115 -10.21 -19.82 -5.20
C ARG A 115 -11.00 -18.58 -5.60
N ILE A 116 -11.31 -18.47 -6.87
CA ILE A 116 -12.13 -17.41 -7.46
C ILE A 116 -13.38 -18.06 -8.04
N GLU A 117 -14.54 -17.49 -7.76
CA GLU A 117 -15.80 -17.84 -8.42
C GLU A 117 -16.14 -16.73 -9.42
N LEU A 118 -16.42 -17.14 -10.65
CA LEU A 118 -16.65 -16.24 -11.78
C LEU A 118 -17.78 -16.72 -12.68
N VAL A 119 -18.30 -15.80 -13.47
CA VAL A 119 -19.22 -16.07 -14.59
C VAL A 119 -18.52 -15.75 -15.89
N ARG A 120 -18.53 -16.70 -16.84
CA ARG A 120 -17.94 -16.54 -18.16
C ARG A 120 -18.81 -15.64 -19.04
N ALA A 121 -18.18 -14.70 -19.76
CA ALA A 121 -18.92 -13.78 -20.62
C ALA A 121 -19.58 -14.45 -21.84
N ALA A 122 -19.02 -15.58 -22.30
CA ALA A 122 -19.44 -16.24 -23.55
C ALA A 122 -20.78 -16.98 -23.40
N ASP A 123 -20.98 -17.63 -22.26
CA ASP A 123 -22.06 -18.59 -22.03
C ASP A 123 -22.74 -18.42 -20.65
N SER A 124 -22.37 -17.39 -19.87
CA SER A 124 -22.85 -17.18 -18.50
C SER A 124 -22.60 -18.38 -17.57
N ALA A 125 -21.62 -19.24 -17.89
CA ALA A 125 -21.31 -20.40 -17.06
C ALA A 125 -20.62 -19.98 -15.76
N HIS A 126 -21.09 -20.51 -14.63
CA HIS A 126 -20.43 -20.36 -13.34
C HIS A 126 -19.23 -21.31 -13.26
N GLU A 127 -18.06 -20.75 -13.00
CA GLU A 127 -16.82 -21.52 -12.87
C GLU A 127 -16.10 -21.14 -11.59
N SER A 128 -15.46 -22.14 -10.97
CA SER A 128 -14.55 -21.91 -9.86
C SER A 128 -13.13 -22.25 -10.30
N VAL A 129 -12.26 -21.26 -10.25
CA VAL A 129 -10.86 -21.39 -10.67
C VAL A 129 -9.97 -21.17 -9.46
N GLU A 130 -9.06 -22.11 -9.21
CA GLU A 130 -8.01 -21.95 -8.20
C GLU A 130 -6.73 -21.45 -8.86
N LEU A 131 -6.15 -20.37 -8.33
CA LEU A 131 -4.91 -19.80 -8.84
C LEU A 131 -3.95 -19.45 -7.70
N LYS A 132 -2.65 -19.45 -8.01
CA LYS A 132 -1.61 -19.01 -7.07
C LYS A 132 -1.34 -17.53 -7.27
N LEU A 133 -1.36 -16.75 -6.18
CA LEU A 133 -1.14 -15.31 -6.24
C LEU A 133 0.26 -14.98 -6.77
N GLY A 134 0.32 -14.04 -7.70
CA GLY A 134 1.57 -13.57 -8.30
C GLY A 134 2.33 -12.65 -7.37
N LYS A 135 3.61 -12.44 -7.66
CA LYS A 135 4.46 -11.45 -7.00
C LYS A 135 4.49 -10.18 -7.83
N LYS A 136 4.15 -9.04 -7.23
CA LYS A 136 4.41 -7.73 -7.83
C LYS A 136 5.27 -6.92 -6.86
N LEU A 137 6.40 -6.44 -7.36
CA LEU A 137 7.20 -5.47 -6.63
C LEU A 137 6.54 -4.11 -6.80
N VAL A 138 6.00 -3.58 -5.70
CA VAL A 138 5.43 -2.24 -5.69
C VAL A 138 6.37 -1.36 -4.88
N LYS A 139 6.63 -0.14 -5.37
CA LYS A 139 7.34 0.88 -4.59
C LYS A 139 6.56 1.06 -3.29
N ALA A 140 7.23 0.95 -2.14
CA ALA A 140 6.56 1.19 -0.88
C ALA A 140 5.78 2.50 -1.00
N PRO A 141 4.47 2.52 -0.66
CA PRO A 141 3.73 3.76 -0.67
C PRO A 141 4.51 4.75 0.20
N ASP A 142 4.64 5.99 -0.26
CA ASP A 142 5.36 7.08 0.41
C ASP A 142 4.60 7.59 1.65
N ARG A 143 3.95 6.66 2.35
CA ARG A 143 3.22 6.92 3.57
C ARG A 143 4.22 6.71 4.70
N PRO A 144 4.43 7.71 5.57
CA PRO A 144 4.98 7.40 6.88
C PRO A 144 4.10 6.29 7.44
N GLN A 145 4.71 5.18 7.84
CA GLN A 145 3.98 4.10 8.49
C GLN A 145 3.37 4.73 9.73
N LEU A 146 2.07 5.03 9.70
CA LEU A 146 1.34 5.62 10.81
C LEU A 146 1.38 4.58 11.93
N ARG A 147 2.46 4.59 12.71
CA ARG A 147 2.59 3.85 13.93
C ARG A 147 1.66 4.56 14.90
N TRP A 148 0.57 3.91 15.25
CA TRP A 148 -0.23 4.25 16.42
C TRP A 148 0.70 4.22 17.65
N GLN A 149 1.35 5.35 17.93
CA GLN A 149 2.24 5.50 19.09
C GLN A 149 1.51 6.14 20.27
N TYR A 150 0.40 6.83 19.99
CA TYR A 150 -0.31 7.67 20.95
C TYR A 150 -1.80 7.37 20.82
N ALA A 151 -2.35 6.71 21.83
CA ALA A 151 -3.69 6.11 21.79
C ALA A 151 -4.78 7.03 22.36
N GLY A 152 -4.45 8.27 22.76
CA GLY A 152 -5.43 9.22 23.27
C GLY A 152 -4.98 10.69 23.27
N LEU A 153 -5.93 11.58 23.59
CA LEU A 153 -5.73 13.03 23.71
C LEU A 153 -4.67 13.42 24.75
N SER A 154 -4.48 12.61 25.80
CA SER A 154 -3.43 12.84 26.80
C SER A 154 -2.03 12.87 26.21
N ASP A 155 -1.85 12.16 25.10
CA ASP A 155 -0.58 12.06 24.39
C ASP A 155 -0.44 13.13 23.29
N LEU A 156 -1.43 14.02 23.11
CA LEU A 156 -1.45 15.01 22.03
C LEU A 156 -0.25 15.95 22.09
N ALA A 157 0.16 16.41 23.27
CA ALA A 157 1.33 17.28 23.42
C ALA A 157 2.63 16.58 22.94
N THR A 158 2.78 15.30 23.28
CA THR A 158 3.91 14.47 22.84
C THR A 158 3.84 14.21 21.34
N ALA A 159 2.65 13.92 20.81
CA ALA A 159 2.40 13.69 19.39
C ALA A 159 2.73 14.94 18.55
N LEU A 160 2.32 16.13 19.00
CA LEU A 160 2.61 17.40 18.33
C LEU A 160 4.10 17.74 18.38
N SER A 161 4.76 17.54 19.53
CA SER A 161 6.21 17.74 19.64
C SER A 161 7.00 16.83 18.69
N VAL A 162 6.60 15.56 18.57
CA VAL A 162 7.22 14.63 17.62
C VAL A 162 6.94 15.02 16.17
N ALA A 163 5.73 15.51 15.88
CA ALA A 163 5.36 15.99 14.55
C ALA A 163 6.21 17.20 14.12
N GLU A 164 6.42 18.16 15.02
CA GLU A 164 7.24 19.36 14.80
C GLU A 164 8.73 19.03 14.68
N GLU A 165 9.26 18.19 15.57
CA GLU A 165 10.69 17.84 15.57
C GLU A 165 11.08 17.01 14.35
N LYS A 166 10.22 16.08 13.93
CA LYS A 166 10.53 15.11 12.87
C LYS A 166 9.92 15.46 11.51
N GLY A 167 9.13 16.54 11.43
CA GLY A 167 8.40 16.92 10.22
C GLY A 167 7.44 15.83 9.74
N GLN A 168 6.86 15.06 10.66
CA GLN A 168 6.04 13.89 10.36
C GLN A 168 4.56 14.15 10.70
N LEU A 169 3.67 13.69 9.82
CA LEU A 169 2.23 13.65 10.10
C LEU A 169 1.96 12.64 11.22
N VAL A 170 1.50 13.12 12.38
CA VAL A 170 1.07 12.27 13.49
C VAL A 170 -0.45 12.33 13.61
N MET A 171 -1.11 11.17 13.56
CA MET A 171 -2.54 11.05 13.83
C MET A 171 -2.76 10.80 15.33
N VAL A 172 -3.57 11.64 15.97
CA VAL A 172 -4.04 11.44 17.35
C VAL A 172 -5.50 11.06 17.29
N GLY A 173 -5.82 9.86 17.80
CA GLY A 173 -7.19 9.38 17.86
C GLY A 173 -7.96 10.03 19.01
N LEU A 174 -9.14 10.59 18.73
CA LEU A 174 -10.13 10.94 19.75
C LEU A 174 -10.96 9.69 20.08
N SER A 175 -10.34 8.62 20.56
CA SER A 175 -11.09 7.42 20.95
C SER A 175 -11.63 7.61 22.37
N GLY A 176 -12.86 8.12 22.47
CA GLY A 176 -13.70 7.88 23.63
C GLY A 176 -14.23 6.45 23.56
N ALA A 177 -13.59 5.54 24.27
CA ALA A 177 -14.16 4.22 24.60
C ALA A 177 -13.60 3.76 25.95
N GLU A 178 -14.09 4.37 27.03
CA GLU A 178 -14.47 3.54 28.17
C GLU A 178 -15.94 3.15 27.94
N THR A 179 -16.14 2.06 27.19
CA THR A 179 -17.23 1.07 27.32
C THR A 179 -16.95 -0.10 26.38
#